data_AF-A0AAV5FM67-F1
#
_entry.id   AF-A0AAV5FM67-F1
#
_cell.length_a   1.000
_cell.length_b   1.000
_cell.length_c   1.000
_cell.angle_alpha   90.00
_cell.angle_beta   90.00
_cell.angle_gamma   90.00
#
_symmetry.space_group_name_H-M   'P 1'
#
loop_
_entity.id
_entity.type
_entity.pdbx_description
1 polymer ?
#
loop_
_entity_poly.entity_id
_entity_poly.type
_entity_poly.pdbx_seq_one_letter_code
_entity_poly.pdbx_strand_id
1 'polypeptide(L)'
;MAEYERRIASGELVDGDSFQIDTIQQLQRLYEELIVNEEACQLDRYKSSEKEGRSRWLWSRLLTLPSTCAQVKGLYLYGGVGTGKTMLMDLFYEQL
;
A
#
# COMPACT_ATOMS: atom_id res chain seq x y z
N MET A 1 9.44 -3.58 -8.67
CA MET A 1 9.79 -3.32 -10.09
C MET A 1 10.10 -4.61 -10.83
N ALA A 2 10.61 -5.64 -10.15
CA ALA A 2 11.08 -6.87 -10.77
C ALA A 2 10.00 -7.61 -11.57
N GLU A 3 8.76 -7.66 -11.06
CA GLU A 3 7.67 -8.35 -11.77
C GLU A 3 7.25 -7.60 -13.05
N TYR A 4 7.24 -6.28 -13.04
CA TYR A 4 6.95 -5.47 -14.23
C TYR A 4 8.01 -5.70 -15.31
N GLU A 5 9.29 -5.63 -14.93
CA GLU A 5 10.42 -5.92 -15.82
C GLU A 5 10.39 -7.36 -16.34
N ARG A 6 10.02 -8.33 -15.49
CA ARG A 6 9.86 -9.74 -15.90
C ARG A 6 8.80 -9.88 -16.99
N ARG A 7 7.67 -9.21 -16.86
CA ARG A 7 6.58 -9.24 -17.86
C ARG A 7 6.95 -8.56 -19.16
N ILE A 8 7.76 -7.51 -19.11
CA ILE A 8 8.39 -6.92 -20.30
C ILE A 8 9.31 -7.93 -20.96
N ALA A 9 10.22 -8.54 -20.19
CA ALA A 9 11.18 -9.50 -20.70
C ALA A 9 10.52 -10.75 -21.31
N SER A 10 9.36 -11.17 -20.78
CA SER A 10 8.57 -12.27 -21.33
C SER A 10 7.67 -11.89 -22.52
N GLY A 11 7.59 -10.61 -22.87
CA GLY A 11 6.71 -10.09 -23.93
C GLY A 11 5.22 -10.04 -23.55
N GLU A 12 4.88 -10.18 -22.27
CA GLU A 12 3.51 -10.01 -21.77
C GLU A 12 3.13 -8.52 -21.71
N LEU A 13 4.11 -7.67 -21.41
CA LEU A 13 3.98 -6.22 -21.43
C LEU A 13 4.89 -5.61 -22.50
N VAL A 14 4.44 -4.49 -23.05
CA VAL A 14 5.23 -3.65 -23.96
C VAL A 14 5.95 -2.60 -23.12
N ASP A 15 7.26 -2.47 -23.32
CA ASP A 15 8.09 -1.46 -22.66
C ASP A 15 7.80 -0.04 -23.20
N GLY A 16 8.20 0.99 -22.45
CA GLY A 16 8.27 2.37 -22.91
C GLY A 16 7.08 3.26 -22.54
N ASP A 17 6.10 2.77 -21.78
CA ASP A 17 5.05 3.63 -21.21
C ASP A 17 5.60 4.38 -19.98
N SER A 18 6.02 5.63 -20.20
CA SER A 18 6.60 6.46 -19.14
C SER A 18 5.63 6.69 -17.98
N PHE A 19 4.32 6.78 -18.23
CA PHE A 19 3.34 6.99 -17.15
C PHE A 19 3.21 5.76 -16.26
N GLN A 20 3.27 4.56 -16.86
CA GLN A 20 3.30 3.32 -16.09
C GLN A 20 4.58 3.23 -15.24
N ILE A 21 5.75 3.50 -15.84
CA ILE A 21 7.04 3.46 -15.14
C ILE A 21 7.02 4.44 -13.95
N ASP A 22 6.62 5.69 -14.17
CA ASP A 22 6.55 6.70 -13.11
C ASP A 22 5.59 6.27 -11.99
N THR A 23 4.42 5.73 -12.36
CA THR A 23 3.42 5.25 -11.39
C THR A 23 3.97 4.10 -10.54
N ILE A 24 4.65 3.13 -11.16
CA ILE A 24 5.25 2.00 -10.45
C ILE A 24 6.33 2.46 -9.48
N GLN A 25 7.15 3.46 -9.86
CA GLN A 25 8.14 4.03 -8.95
C GLN A 25 7.50 4.70 -7.73
N GLN A 26 6.38 5.42 -7.91
CA GLN A 26 5.65 5.99 -6.77
C GLN A 26 5.02 4.92 -5.88
N LEU A 27 4.48 3.85 -6.48
CA LEU A 27 3.92 2.71 -5.75
C LEU A 27 5.01 1.95 -4.97
N GLN A 28 6.19 1.76 -5.56
CA GLN A 28 7.35 1.15 -4.91
C GLN A 28 7.79 1.99 -3.71
N ARG A 29 7.92 3.30 -3.90
CA ARG A 29 8.26 4.22 -2.80
C ARG A 29 7.23 4.18 -1.68
N LEU A 30 5.93 4.19 -2.02
CA LEU A 30 4.87 4.08 -1.04
C LEU A 30 4.96 2.76 -0.26
N TYR A 31 5.22 1.65 -0.95
CA TYR A 31 5.40 0.34 -0.33
C TYR A 31 6.55 0.35 0.71
N GLU A 32 7.71 0.88 0.32
CA GLU A 32 8.87 1.03 1.22
C GLU A 32 8.55 1.93 2.41
N GLU A 33 7.90 3.07 2.19
CA GLU A 33 7.47 3.97 3.26
C GLU A 33 6.47 3.28 4.21
N LEU A 34 5.53 2.47 3.70
CA LEU A 34 4.58 1.73 4.53
C LEU A 34 5.26 0.65 5.36
N ILE A 35 6.27 -0.05 4.82
CA ILE A 35 7.06 -1.02 5.58
C ILE A 35 7.82 -0.32 6.70
N VAL A 36 8.54 0.77 6.40
CA VAL A 36 9.36 1.50 7.39
C VAL A 36 8.49 2.07 8.50
N ASN A 37 7.26 2.48 8.18
CA ASN A 37 6.33 3.10 9.13
C ASN A 37 5.28 2.13 9.67
N GLU A 38 5.42 0.81 9.49
CA GLU A 38 4.38 -0.17 9.84
C GLU A 38 3.88 -0.01 11.29
N GLU A 39 4.81 0.13 12.25
CA GLU A 39 4.52 0.32 13.67
C GLU A 39 3.81 1.66 13.95
N ALA A 40 4.28 2.75 13.33
CA ALA A 40 3.73 4.08 13.50
C ALA A 40 2.32 4.21 12.86
N CYS A 41 2.10 3.51 11.75
CA CYS A 41 0.85 3.49 11.02
C CYS A 41 -0.19 2.55 11.65
N GLN A 42 0.15 1.78 12.69
CA GLN A 42 -0.76 0.83 13.36
C GLN A 42 -1.51 -0.05 12.35
N LEU A 43 -0.80 -0.54 11.32
CA LEU A 43 -1.40 -1.34 10.23
C LEU A 43 -1.90 -2.72 10.70
N ASP A 44 -1.82 -3.01 12.00
CA ASP A 44 -2.27 -4.20 12.74
C ASP A 44 -3.79 -4.42 12.77
N ARG A 45 -4.52 -4.08 11.70
CA ARG A 45 -5.89 -4.58 11.53
C ARG A 45 -5.92 -6.11 11.40
N TYR A 46 -4.81 -6.74 10.99
CA TYR A 46 -4.71 -8.19 10.82
C TYR A 46 -4.18 -8.96 12.05
N LYS A 47 -3.39 -8.32 12.95
CA LYS A 47 -2.90 -8.98 14.18
C LYS A 47 -3.88 -8.97 15.35
N SER A 48 -5.06 -8.37 15.18
CA SER A 48 -6.03 -8.17 16.26
C SER A 48 -6.88 -9.40 16.62
N SER A 49 -6.65 -10.59 16.03
CA SER A 49 -7.52 -11.76 16.28
C SER A 49 -6.91 -12.92 17.05
N GLU A 50 -5.69 -12.81 17.60
CA GLU A 50 -5.19 -13.84 18.50
C GLU A 50 -4.62 -13.25 19.80
N LYS A 51 -5.42 -13.43 20.86
CA LYS A 51 -5.02 -13.62 22.27
C LYS A 51 -4.55 -12.36 23.03
N GLU A 52 -5.42 -11.88 23.94
CA GLU A 52 -5.27 -12.06 25.40
C GLU A 52 -5.98 -10.95 26.21
N GLY A 53 -6.94 -11.38 27.02
CA GLY A 53 -6.99 -11.10 28.46
C GLY A 53 -7.07 -9.65 28.93
N ARG A 54 -8.31 -9.19 29.19
CA ARG A 54 -8.71 -8.39 30.38
C ARG A 54 -7.61 -7.55 31.07
N SER A 55 -7.17 -6.43 30.49
CA SER A 55 -6.56 -5.34 31.30
C SER A 55 -6.47 -3.97 30.62
N ARG A 56 -6.82 -3.82 29.34
CA ARG A 56 -6.56 -2.59 28.57
C ARG A 56 -7.62 -1.48 28.68
N TRP A 57 -8.76 -1.69 29.32
CA TRP A 57 -9.86 -0.70 29.35
C TRP A 57 -9.55 0.55 30.20
N LEU A 58 -8.56 0.48 31.09
CA LEU A 58 -8.33 1.52 32.10
C LEU A 58 -7.22 2.53 31.69
N TRP A 59 -6.50 2.28 30.59
CA TRP A 59 -5.39 3.13 30.13
C TRP A 59 -5.64 3.84 28.79
N SER A 60 -6.73 3.51 28.08
CA SER A 60 -7.05 4.10 26.77
C SER A 60 -7.66 5.51 26.85
N ARG A 61 -7.95 6.04 28.05
CA ARG A 61 -8.51 7.38 28.24
C ARG A 61 -7.46 8.49 28.41
N LEU A 62 -6.18 8.16 28.60
CA LEU A 62 -5.14 9.17 28.86
C LEU A 62 -4.24 9.50 27.66
N LEU A 63 -4.40 8.80 26.53
CA LEU A 63 -3.55 8.94 25.34
C LEU A 63 -4.33 9.23 24.05
N THR A 64 -5.59 9.66 24.14
CA THR A 64 -6.30 10.23 22.99
C THR A 64 -5.80 11.65 22.76
N LEU A 65 -4.61 11.79 22.18
CA LEU A 65 -4.32 12.92 21.32
C LEU A 65 -5.42 12.96 20.24
N PRO A 66 -5.99 14.12 19.90
CA PRO A 66 -6.94 14.21 18.82
C PRO A 66 -6.16 13.98 17.52
N SER A 67 -6.23 12.76 16.99
CA SER A 67 -5.81 12.46 15.62
C SER A 67 -6.75 13.22 14.67
N THR A 68 -6.46 14.50 14.46
CA THR A 68 -7.15 15.40 13.52
C THR A 68 -6.83 15.05 12.05
N CYS A 69 -5.93 14.08 11.82
CA CYS A 69 -5.69 13.51 10.51
C CYS A 69 -6.86 12.58 10.16
N ALA A 70 -7.64 12.97 9.15
CA ALA A 70 -8.63 12.08 8.55
C ALA A 70 -7.98 10.74 8.20
N GLN A 71 -8.60 9.65 8.64
CA GLN A 71 -8.13 8.30 8.34
C GLN A 71 -8.04 8.12 6.81
N VAL A 72 -6.86 7.77 6.32
CA VAL A 72 -6.64 7.50 4.88
C VAL A 72 -7.53 6.32 4.49
N LYS A 73 -8.41 6.54 3.52
CA LYS A 73 -9.40 5.52 3.09
C LYS A 73 -8.82 4.48 2.15
N GLY A 74 -7.75 4.82 1.44
CA GLY A 74 -7.11 3.96 0.46
C GLY A 74 -6.46 4.77 -0.65
N LEU A 75 -5.86 4.04 -1.59
CA LEU A 75 -5.21 4.58 -2.78
C LEU A 75 -6.11 4.33 -3.99
N TYR A 76 -6.20 5.31 -4.89
CA TYR A 76 -6.98 5.20 -6.13
C TYR A 76 -6.18 5.73 -7.32
N LEU A 77 -5.96 4.88 -8.33
CA LEU A 77 -5.39 5.29 -9.60
C LEU A 77 -6.51 5.72 -10.56
N TYR A 78 -6.35 6.89 -11.17
CA TYR A 78 -7.29 7.44 -12.16
C TYR A 78 -6.58 7.69 -13.50
N GLY A 79 -7.34 7.71 -14.59
CA GLY A 79 -6.80 7.88 -15.95
C GLY A 79 -7.63 7.15 -17.00
N GLY A 80 -7.28 7.33 -18.28
CA GLY A 80 -8.03 6.79 -19.43
C GLY A 80 -8.21 5.26 -19.43
N VAL A 81 -9.18 4.75 -20.19
CA VAL A 81 -9.42 3.30 -20.31
C VAL A 81 -8.24 2.62 -21.01
N GLY A 82 -7.88 1.41 -20.59
CA GLY A 82 -6.80 0.63 -21.21
C GLY A 82 -5.38 1.03 -20.82
N THR A 83 -5.20 1.95 -19.87
CA THR A 83 -3.89 2.46 -19.41
C THR A 83 -3.19 1.57 -18.35
N GLY A 84 -3.62 0.32 -18.19
CA GLY A 84 -2.96 -0.61 -17.26
C GLY A 84 -3.20 -0.36 -15.77
N LYS A 85 -4.00 0.63 -15.35
CA LYS A 85 -4.22 0.97 -13.91
C LYS A 85 -4.52 -0.23 -12.99
N THR A 86 -5.39 -1.16 -13.42
CA THR A 86 -5.70 -2.36 -12.64
C THR A 86 -4.47 -3.24 -12.49
N MET A 87 -3.77 -3.51 -13.59
CA MET A 87 -2.50 -4.25 -13.58
C MET A 87 -1.47 -3.60 -12.65
N LEU A 88 -1.33 -2.27 -12.66
CA LEU A 88 -0.41 -1.55 -11.77
C LEU A 88 -0.77 -1.75 -10.29
N MET A 89 -2.06 -1.70 -9.96
CA MET A 89 -2.54 -1.96 -8.60
C MET A 89 -2.39 -3.43 -8.18
N ASP A 90 -2.62 -4.36 -9.12
CA ASP A 90 -2.42 -5.79 -8.87
C ASP A 90 -0.95 -6.07 -8.58
N LEU A 91 -0.02 -5.51 -9.36
CA LEU A 91 1.41 -5.60 -9.10
C LEU A 91 1.78 -5.02 -7.72
N PHE A 92 1.24 -3.86 -7.34
CA PHE A 92 1.47 -3.30 -6.01
C PHE A 92 0.93 -4.19 -4.88
N TYR A 93 -0.25 -4.80 -5.07
CA TYR A 93 -0.90 -5.62 -4.06
C TYR A 93 -0.25 -7.01 -3.92
N GLU A 94 0.03 -7.68 -5.04
CA GLU A 94 0.63 -9.02 -5.10
C GLU A 94 2.12 -9.02 -4.77
N GLN A 95 2.68 -7.83 -4.54
CA GLN A 95 4.07 -7.48 -4.33
C GLN A 95 4.78 -7.02 -5.59
N LEU A 96 5.19 -5.75 -5.49
CA LEU A 96 6.03 -5.01 -6.41
C LEU A 96 7.48 -5.47 -6.28
#